data_AF-A0A8H7FLY1-F1
#
_entry.id   AF-A0A8H7FLY1-F1
#
_cell.length_a   1.000
_cell.length_b   1.000
_cell.length_c   1.000
_cell.angle_alpha   90.00
_cell.angle_beta   90.00
_cell.angle_gamma   90.00
#
_symmetry.space_group_name_H-M   'P 1'
#
loop_
_entity.id
_entity.type
_entity.pdbx_description
1 polymer ?
#
loop_
_entity_poly.entity_id
_entity_poly.type
_entity_poly.pdbx_seq_one_letter_code
_entity_poly.pdbx_strand_id
1 'polypeptide(L)'
;MDAPGDISDELRARLNRLFANKPSSDTLVDLLLPSYGATSEESGQIRGMYERLQDCLRNSLVPEEFHEAQELLLKFKKAIQQLSTIEEYEAQRPGWNLAAVTFRKMTNKHLVRMGVTVCAAIPESVFMEHLPQLFNAGITMPEWDFYHLDIALQRLDYVNLQTEAGSRTLIDQLFFCIMDHSDATRNLVFLLPELVLSESRDGSLPVYIENEKEKKVTLITGITDYETIKAGKKINNKLDIMAFPGGRFLVAEAKGVGNLEDWLKQVIAQALAVSALVPNLPCISFTLTNGTHWIFGVLDTSASTRVVHHSEPIHFSSGDPKRFMDALFIWASLPPLKFVLAELTG
;
A
#
# COMPACT_ATOMS: atom_id res chain seq x y z
N MET A 1 8.48 1.34 -22.94
CA MET A 1 8.98 1.24 -21.56
C MET A 1 10.09 0.21 -21.62
N ASP A 2 11.33 0.68 -21.61
CA ASP A 2 12.47 -0.22 -21.63
C ASP A 2 12.50 -0.94 -20.28
N ALA A 3 12.56 -2.26 -20.32
CA ALA A 3 12.79 -3.08 -19.13
C ALA A 3 14.07 -2.60 -18.42
N PRO A 4 14.17 -2.71 -17.08
CA PRO A 4 15.42 -2.42 -16.38
C PRO A 4 16.55 -3.18 -17.08
N GLY A 5 17.56 -2.45 -17.55
CA GLY A 5 18.67 -3.00 -18.31
C GLY A 5 19.29 -4.18 -17.56
N ASP A 6 19.34 -5.33 -18.23
CA ASP A 6 19.94 -6.54 -17.68
C ASP A 6 21.43 -6.28 -17.46
N ILE A 7 21.89 -6.45 -16.21
CA ILE A 7 23.31 -6.30 -15.84
C ILE A 7 24.12 -7.28 -16.69
N SER A 8 25.17 -6.79 -17.38
CA SER A 8 26.03 -7.65 -18.18
C SER A 8 26.60 -8.82 -17.36
N ASP A 9 26.68 -10.02 -17.95
CA ASP A 9 27.17 -11.21 -17.24
C ASP A 9 28.61 -11.04 -16.73
N GLU A 10 29.39 -10.16 -17.35
CA GLU A 10 30.75 -9.81 -16.94
C GLU A 10 30.77 -8.90 -15.71
N LEU A 11 29.92 -7.86 -15.65
CA LEU A 11 29.74 -7.06 -14.43
C LEU A 11 29.17 -7.92 -13.30
N ARG A 12 28.21 -8.79 -13.61
CA ARG A 12 27.66 -9.78 -12.66
C ARG A 12 28.76 -10.67 -12.10
N ALA A 13 29.66 -11.18 -12.94
CA ALA A 13 30.81 -11.98 -12.51
C ALA A 13 31.82 -11.17 -11.66
N ARG A 14 32.08 -9.89 -12.00
CA ARG A 14 32.99 -9.02 -11.23
C ARG A 14 32.39 -8.60 -9.89
N LEU A 15 31.11 -8.25 -9.85
CA LEU A 15 30.38 -7.99 -8.60
C LEU A 15 30.35 -9.25 -7.73
N ASN A 16 30.06 -10.42 -8.30
CA ASN A 16 30.11 -11.70 -7.56
C ASN A 16 31.52 -12.01 -7.02
N ARG A 17 32.60 -11.60 -7.70
CA ARG A 17 33.98 -11.72 -7.19
C ARG A 17 34.30 -10.68 -6.11
N LEU A 18 33.80 -9.45 -6.22
CA LEU A 18 33.95 -8.40 -5.21
C LEU A 18 33.14 -8.68 -3.94
N PHE A 19 32.03 -9.41 -4.07
CA PHE A 19 31.12 -9.82 -3.01
C PHE A 19 31.16 -11.34 -2.77
N ALA A 20 32.33 -11.97 -2.93
CA ALA A 20 32.52 -13.42 -2.98
C ALA A 20 32.06 -14.25 -1.75
N ASN A 21 31.38 -13.65 -0.76
CA ASN A 21 30.77 -14.32 0.38
C ASN A 21 29.28 -13.92 0.61
N LYS A 22 28.50 -13.86 -0.48
CA LYS A 22 27.05 -13.50 -0.61
C LYS A 22 26.76 -11.99 -0.67
N PRO A 23 25.66 -11.53 -1.33
CA PRO A 23 24.58 -12.31 -1.97
C PRO A 23 24.33 -11.93 -3.45
N SER A 24 23.34 -12.55 -4.13
CA SER A 24 23.04 -12.30 -5.56
C SER A 24 22.66 -10.83 -5.83
N SER A 25 22.67 -10.37 -7.09
CA SER A 25 22.21 -9.02 -7.46
C SER A 25 20.80 -8.70 -6.94
N ASP A 26 19.91 -9.70 -6.94
CA ASP A 26 18.56 -9.58 -6.38
C ASP A 26 18.60 -9.40 -4.87
N THR A 27 19.56 -10.03 -4.20
CA THR A 27 19.74 -9.88 -2.76
C THR A 27 20.42 -8.55 -2.39
N LEU A 28 21.22 -7.97 -3.29
CA LEU A 28 21.72 -6.60 -3.18
C LEU A 28 20.58 -5.58 -3.28
N VAL A 29 19.64 -5.82 -4.20
CA VAL A 29 18.40 -5.03 -4.34
C VAL A 29 17.48 -5.23 -3.14
N ASP A 30 17.37 -6.45 -2.59
CA ASP A 30 16.64 -6.76 -1.35
C ASP A 30 17.35 -6.30 -0.06
N LEU A 31 18.68 -6.10 -0.08
CA LEU A 31 19.44 -5.42 0.99
C LEU A 31 19.24 -3.90 0.94
N LEU A 32 19.00 -3.37 -0.26
CA LEU A 32 18.71 -1.96 -0.51
C LEU A 32 17.20 -1.65 -0.35
N LEU A 33 16.32 -2.67 -0.42
CA LEU A 33 14.88 -2.60 -0.17
C LEU A 33 14.49 -3.31 1.14
N PRO A 34 13.94 -2.61 2.13
CA PRO A 34 14.29 -1.34 2.71
C PRO A 34 15.33 -1.59 3.82
N SER A 35 16.44 -0.84 3.85
CA SER A 35 17.47 -0.84 4.93
C SER A 35 16.95 -0.39 6.30
N TYR A 36 15.63 -0.31 6.45
CA TYR A 36 14.98 0.22 7.61
C TYR A 36 14.90 -0.95 8.61
N GLY A 37 15.57 -0.80 9.74
CA GLY A 37 15.80 -1.89 10.68
C GLY A 37 17.08 -2.70 10.43
N ALA A 38 17.96 -2.23 9.54
CA ALA A 38 19.34 -2.71 9.48
C ALA A 38 19.99 -2.51 10.85
N THR A 39 20.58 -3.57 11.38
CA THR A 39 21.47 -3.50 12.54
C THR A 39 22.65 -2.58 12.25
N SER A 40 23.31 -2.06 13.29
CA SER A 40 24.55 -1.28 13.13
C SER A 40 25.60 -2.02 12.28
N GLU A 41 25.60 -3.36 12.32
CA GLU A 41 26.45 -4.21 11.50
C GLU A 41 26.05 -4.16 10.01
N GLU A 42 24.77 -4.33 9.69
CA GLU A 42 24.25 -4.25 8.31
C GLU A 42 24.45 -2.84 7.70
N SER A 43 24.25 -1.78 8.49
CA SER A 43 24.58 -0.41 8.08
C SER A 43 26.06 -0.25 7.73
N GLY A 44 26.94 -0.84 8.55
CA GLY A 44 28.39 -0.88 8.29
C GLY A 44 28.73 -1.65 7.02
N GLN A 45 28.04 -2.77 6.76
CA GLN A 45 28.22 -3.55 5.53
C GLN A 45 27.82 -2.74 4.29
N ILE A 46 26.68 -2.05 4.31
CA ILE A 46 26.21 -1.21 3.19
C ILE A 46 27.21 -0.08 2.91
N ARG A 47 27.70 0.63 3.95
CA ARG A 47 28.71 1.68 3.80
C ARG A 47 30.01 1.12 3.21
N GLY A 48 30.47 -0.03 3.68
CA GLY A 48 31.66 -0.69 3.14
C GLY A 48 31.49 -1.19 1.70
N MET A 49 30.28 -1.61 1.30
CA MET A 49 29.99 -1.98 -0.10
C MET A 49 30.01 -0.76 -1.02
N TYR A 50 29.49 0.38 -0.58
CA TYR A 50 29.54 1.64 -1.30
C TYR A 50 30.98 2.09 -1.56
N GLU A 51 31.82 2.07 -0.53
CA GLU A 51 33.24 2.44 -0.65
C GLU A 51 33.98 1.54 -1.64
N ARG A 52 33.79 0.20 -1.55
CA ARG A 52 34.37 -0.75 -2.51
C ARG A 52 33.91 -0.49 -3.95
N LEU A 53 32.63 -0.16 -4.15
CA LEU A 53 32.08 0.14 -5.47
C LEU A 53 32.66 1.46 -6.03
N GLN A 54 32.82 2.49 -5.18
CA GLN A 54 33.48 3.73 -5.57
C GLN A 54 34.92 3.49 -6.01
N ASP A 55 35.66 2.66 -5.27
CA ASP A 55 37.05 2.33 -5.62
C ASP A 55 37.13 1.53 -6.92
N CYS A 56 36.19 0.62 -7.18
CA CYS A 56 36.13 -0.10 -8.45
C CYS A 56 35.90 0.84 -9.63
N LEU A 57 34.99 1.80 -9.47
CA LEU A 57 34.68 2.79 -10.51
C LEU A 57 35.84 3.74 -10.80
N ARG A 58 36.60 4.15 -9.78
CA ARG A 58 37.81 4.96 -9.98
C ARG A 58 38.89 4.23 -10.79
N ASN A 59 38.88 2.90 -10.75
CA ASN A 59 39.89 2.04 -11.37
C ASN A 59 39.40 1.31 -12.63
N SER A 60 38.11 1.44 -13.02
CA SER A 60 37.59 0.78 -14.23
C SER A 60 37.83 1.65 -15.48
N LEU A 61 38.14 0.99 -16.59
CA LEU A 61 38.41 1.61 -17.90
C LEU A 61 37.31 1.31 -18.94
N VAL A 62 36.25 0.57 -18.57
CA VAL A 62 35.19 0.14 -19.50
C VAL A 62 33.96 1.05 -19.37
N PRO A 63 33.55 1.76 -20.45
CA PRO A 63 32.44 2.73 -20.40
C PRO A 63 31.06 2.13 -20.06
N GLU A 64 30.72 0.92 -20.53
CA GLU A 64 29.40 0.34 -20.21
C GLU A 64 29.28 -0.03 -18.71
N GLU A 65 30.32 -0.62 -18.13
CA GLU A 65 30.39 -0.92 -16.70
C GLU A 65 30.30 0.36 -15.84
N PHE A 66 30.78 1.49 -16.38
CA PHE A 66 30.77 2.77 -15.70
C PHE A 66 29.33 3.28 -15.49
N HIS A 67 28.44 3.14 -16.47
CA HIS A 67 27.06 3.60 -16.35
C HIS A 67 26.26 2.76 -15.34
N GLU A 68 26.30 1.44 -15.45
CA GLU A 68 25.60 0.53 -14.53
C GLU A 68 26.10 0.70 -13.07
N ALA A 69 27.42 0.83 -12.89
CA ALA A 69 27.98 1.04 -11.56
C ALA A 69 27.67 2.44 -11.01
N GLN A 70 27.52 3.47 -11.85
CA GLN A 70 27.04 4.79 -11.42
C GLN A 70 25.60 4.74 -10.91
N GLU A 71 24.71 4.01 -11.57
CA GLU A 71 23.34 3.81 -11.09
C GLU A 71 23.31 3.09 -9.75
N LEU A 72 24.15 2.06 -9.60
CA LEU A 72 24.28 1.32 -8.35
C LEU A 72 24.86 2.19 -7.23
N LEU A 73 25.87 3.02 -7.51
CA LEU A 73 26.38 4.02 -6.56
C LEU A 73 25.30 4.99 -6.12
N LEU A 74 24.45 5.44 -7.04
CA LEU A 74 23.35 6.34 -6.70
C LEU A 74 22.37 5.66 -5.75
N LYS A 75 22.04 4.38 -5.97
CA LYS A 75 21.21 3.58 -5.07
C LYS A 75 21.85 3.43 -3.68
N PHE A 76 23.13 3.09 -3.61
CA PHE A 76 23.86 3.01 -2.34
C PHE A 76 23.91 4.35 -1.61
N LYS A 77 24.18 5.46 -2.32
CA LYS A 77 24.20 6.80 -1.74
C LYS A 77 22.85 7.15 -1.12
N LYS A 78 21.75 6.84 -1.80
CA LYS A 78 20.38 7.02 -1.28
C LYS A 78 20.13 6.16 -0.04
N ALA A 79 20.53 4.89 -0.05
CA ALA A 79 20.39 3.99 1.09
C ALA A 79 21.20 4.46 2.30
N ILE A 80 22.45 4.92 2.09
CA ILE A 80 23.28 5.49 3.16
C ILE A 80 22.67 6.75 3.74
N GLN A 81 22.14 7.63 2.90
CA GLN A 81 21.44 8.84 3.35
C GLN A 81 20.21 8.48 4.21
N GLN A 82 19.43 7.49 3.77
CA GLN A 82 18.29 6.95 4.53
C GLN A 82 18.71 6.40 5.89
N LEU A 83 19.76 5.58 5.93
CA LEU A 83 20.32 5.04 7.17
C LEU A 83 20.73 6.15 8.14
N SER A 84 21.43 7.17 7.65
CA SER A 84 21.81 8.31 8.48
C SER A 84 20.58 9.03 9.05
N THR A 85 19.53 9.27 8.26
CA THR A 85 18.28 9.87 8.77
C THR A 85 17.62 9.02 9.87
N ILE A 86 17.65 7.69 9.72
CA ILE A 86 17.11 6.74 10.72
C ILE A 86 17.96 6.76 11.99
N GLU A 87 19.28 6.72 11.86
CA GLU A 87 20.24 6.81 12.97
C GLU A 87 20.07 8.12 13.76
N GLU A 88 19.88 9.24 13.05
CA GLU A 88 19.60 10.55 13.65
C GLU A 88 18.27 10.55 14.42
N TYR A 89 17.22 9.96 13.86
CA TYR A 89 15.92 9.84 14.53
C TYR A 89 15.99 8.95 15.77
N GLU A 90 16.70 7.82 15.70
CA GLU A 90 16.93 6.94 16.85
C GLU A 90 17.71 7.65 17.97
N ALA A 91 18.76 8.40 17.61
CA ALA A 91 19.54 9.19 18.56
C ALA A 91 18.69 10.26 19.28
N GLN A 92 17.68 10.82 18.60
CA GLN A 92 16.74 11.78 19.20
C GLN A 92 15.71 11.11 20.13
N ARG A 93 15.55 9.78 20.08
CA ARG A 93 14.55 9.03 20.85
C ARG A 93 15.16 7.89 21.66
N PRO A 94 16.01 8.20 22.66
CA PRO A 94 16.65 7.18 23.47
C PRO A 94 15.62 6.29 24.18
N GLY A 95 15.82 4.96 24.05
CA GLY A 95 14.96 3.95 24.66
C GLY A 95 13.67 3.64 23.89
N TRP A 96 13.45 4.26 22.73
CA TRP A 96 12.43 3.80 21.80
C TRP A 96 12.95 2.63 20.99
N ASN A 97 12.09 1.63 20.78
CA ASN A 97 12.42 0.54 19.88
C ASN A 97 12.00 0.97 18.47
N LEU A 98 12.93 0.93 17.51
CA LEU A 98 12.68 1.23 16.12
C LEU A 98 12.65 -0.08 15.31
N ALA A 99 11.71 -0.17 14.37
CA ALA A 99 11.64 -1.27 13.41
C ALA A 99 11.13 -0.73 12.10
N ALA A 100 11.34 -1.48 11.03
CA ALA A 100 10.72 -1.15 9.79
C ALA A 100 10.38 -2.35 8.94
N VAL A 101 9.48 -2.12 8.00
CA VAL A 101 8.80 -3.19 7.30
C VAL A 101 8.19 -2.65 6.01
N THR A 102 8.24 -3.43 4.93
CA THR A 102 7.45 -3.12 3.73
C THR A 102 6.00 -3.53 3.91
N PHE A 103 5.07 -2.88 3.20
CA PHE A 103 3.68 -3.35 3.16
C PHE A 103 3.57 -4.87 2.86
N ARG A 104 4.37 -5.38 1.91
CA ARG A 104 4.41 -6.80 1.54
C ARG A 104 4.93 -7.74 2.65
N LYS A 105 5.86 -7.28 3.50
CA LYS A 105 6.44 -8.08 4.60
C LYS A 105 5.70 -7.87 5.93
N MET A 106 4.51 -7.27 5.90
CA MET A 106 3.73 -6.97 7.10
C MET A 106 3.26 -8.27 7.80
N THR A 107 3.31 -8.28 9.13
CA THR A 107 2.89 -9.43 9.96
C THR A 107 1.99 -8.97 11.11
N ASN A 108 1.30 -9.90 11.78
CA ASN A 108 0.48 -9.55 12.95
C ASN A 108 1.32 -8.93 14.07
N LYS A 109 2.56 -9.39 14.25
CA LYS A 109 3.49 -8.81 15.22
C LYS A 109 3.76 -7.33 14.94
N HIS A 110 3.86 -6.96 13.65
CA HIS A 110 4.04 -5.57 13.23
C HIS A 110 2.79 -4.73 13.50
N LEU A 111 1.58 -5.25 13.19
CA LEU A 111 0.31 -4.57 13.48
C LEU A 111 0.13 -4.31 14.99
N VAL A 112 0.35 -5.33 15.83
CA VAL A 112 0.28 -5.21 17.30
C VAL A 112 1.28 -4.17 17.80
N ARG A 113 2.51 -4.19 17.27
CA ARG A 113 3.53 -3.19 17.58
C ARG A 113 3.06 -1.76 17.27
N MET A 114 2.30 -1.56 16.19
CA MET A 114 1.71 -0.27 15.79
C MET A 114 0.43 0.08 16.58
N GLY A 115 0.06 -0.70 17.60
CA GLY A 115 -1.12 -0.46 18.42
C GLY A 115 -2.43 -0.79 17.70
N VAL A 116 -2.38 -1.67 16.70
CA VAL A 116 -3.55 -2.08 15.92
C VAL A 116 -4.17 -3.33 16.52
N THR A 117 -5.48 -3.28 16.72
CA THR A 117 -6.31 -4.44 17.06
C THR A 117 -7.16 -4.80 15.85
N VAL A 118 -7.07 -6.04 15.39
CA VAL A 118 -7.91 -6.55 14.29
C VAL A 118 -9.03 -7.36 14.91
N CYS A 119 -10.28 -6.93 14.68
CA CYS A 119 -11.47 -7.61 15.16
C CYS A 119 -11.70 -8.93 14.42
N ALA A 120 -12.62 -9.75 14.92
CA ALA A 120 -13.08 -10.92 14.19
C ALA A 120 -13.75 -10.50 12.87
N ALA A 121 -13.59 -11.33 11.84
CA ALA A 121 -14.22 -11.10 10.55
C ALA A 121 -15.75 -11.17 10.68
N ILE A 122 -16.45 -10.26 10.01
CA ILE A 122 -17.90 -10.28 9.91
C ILE A 122 -18.30 -11.31 8.85
N PRO A 123 -19.15 -12.30 9.16
CA PRO A 123 -19.55 -13.32 8.19
C PRO A 123 -20.19 -12.72 6.93
N GLU A 124 -19.93 -13.32 5.77
CA GLU A 124 -20.47 -12.84 4.48
C GLU A 124 -21.98 -12.63 4.51
N SER A 125 -22.73 -13.58 5.09
CA SER A 125 -24.19 -13.50 5.21
C SER A 125 -24.65 -12.28 6.00
N VAL A 126 -23.99 -12.00 7.13
CA VAL A 126 -24.29 -10.85 7.99
C VAL A 126 -23.93 -9.55 7.28
N PHE A 127 -22.77 -9.49 6.64
CA PHE A 127 -22.34 -8.32 5.87
C PHE A 127 -23.34 -7.98 4.75
N MET A 128 -23.73 -8.99 3.96
CA MET A 128 -24.65 -8.81 2.84
C MET A 128 -26.08 -8.46 3.27
N GLU A 129 -26.55 -8.97 4.41
CA GLU A 129 -27.85 -8.62 4.99
C GLU A 129 -27.92 -7.15 5.42
N HIS A 130 -26.81 -6.59 5.90
CA HIS A 130 -26.76 -5.22 6.42
C HIS A 130 -26.31 -4.18 5.38
N LEU A 131 -25.77 -4.62 4.23
CA LEU A 131 -25.43 -3.75 3.11
C LEU A 131 -26.60 -2.82 2.70
N PRO A 132 -27.87 -3.30 2.62
CA PRO A 132 -29.02 -2.44 2.39
C PRO A 132 -29.22 -1.33 3.43
N GLN A 133 -28.91 -1.61 4.69
CA GLN A 133 -29.11 -0.67 5.80
C GLN A 133 -28.09 0.47 5.75
N LEU A 134 -26.90 0.21 5.19
CA LEU A 134 -25.89 1.24 4.92
C LEU A 134 -26.38 2.31 3.95
N PHE A 135 -27.32 2.00 3.05
CA PHE A 135 -27.93 2.99 2.14
C PHE A 135 -28.89 3.94 2.86
N ASN A 136 -29.65 3.41 3.83
CA ASN A 136 -30.65 4.19 4.57
C ASN A 136 -30.03 5.29 5.46
N ALA A 137 -28.72 5.26 5.68
CA ALA A 137 -27.96 6.29 6.39
C ALA A 137 -27.75 7.60 5.57
N GLY A 138 -28.51 7.81 4.50
CA GLY A 138 -28.51 9.05 3.72
C GLY A 138 -27.63 9.02 2.46
N ILE A 139 -27.29 7.83 1.95
CA ILE A 139 -26.69 7.68 0.62
C ILE A 139 -27.79 7.34 -0.38
N THR A 140 -28.13 8.28 -1.25
CA THR A 140 -28.94 7.95 -2.43
C THR A 140 -28.10 7.09 -3.36
N MET A 141 -28.52 5.83 -3.53
CA MET A 141 -27.87 4.96 -4.49
C MET A 141 -28.17 5.40 -5.90
N PRO A 142 -27.15 5.48 -6.76
CA PRO A 142 -27.41 5.76 -8.14
C PRO A 142 -28.04 4.58 -8.86
N GLU A 143 -28.82 4.90 -9.89
CA GLU A 143 -29.07 3.94 -10.95
C GLU A 143 -27.76 3.76 -11.71
N TRP A 144 -27.14 2.59 -11.53
CA TRP A 144 -25.96 2.20 -12.27
C TRP A 144 -26.34 1.91 -13.72
N ASP A 145 -25.65 2.55 -14.65
CA ASP A 145 -25.60 2.08 -16.03
C ASP A 145 -24.58 0.94 -16.11
N PHE A 146 -25.07 -0.29 -15.98
CA PHE A 146 -24.24 -1.49 -16.04
C PHE A 146 -23.77 -1.81 -17.45
N TYR A 147 -24.20 -1.11 -18.51
CA TYR A 147 -23.85 -1.49 -19.88
C TYR A 147 -22.33 -1.61 -20.08
N HIS A 148 -21.56 -0.64 -19.58
CA HIS A 148 -20.11 -0.66 -19.66
C HIS A 148 -19.48 -1.71 -18.74
N LEU A 149 -20.04 -1.90 -17.53
CA LEU A 149 -19.56 -2.92 -16.60
C LEU A 149 -19.83 -4.33 -17.13
N ASP A 150 -21.02 -4.62 -17.65
CA ASP A 150 -21.38 -5.92 -18.21
C ASP A 150 -20.49 -6.27 -19.41
N ILE A 151 -20.21 -5.31 -20.29
CA ILE A 151 -19.25 -5.51 -21.39
C ILE A 151 -17.84 -5.77 -20.83
N ALA A 152 -17.42 -5.04 -19.80
CA ALA A 152 -16.14 -5.25 -19.17
C ALA A 152 -16.05 -6.63 -18.51
N LEU A 153 -17.06 -7.03 -17.75
CA LEU A 153 -17.17 -8.33 -17.08
C LEU A 153 -17.20 -9.49 -18.09
N GLN A 154 -17.95 -9.37 -19.19
CA GLN A 154 -17.90 -10.34 -20.29
C GLN A 154 -16.51 -10.45 -20.92
N ARG A 155 -15.72 -9.36 -20.92
CA ARG A 155 -14.33 -9.38 -21.40
C ARG A 155 -13.37 -10.00 -20.40
N LEU A 156 -13.72 -10.09 -19.11
CA LEU A 156 -12.88 -10.73 -18.09
C LEU A 156 -12.75 -12.23 -18.29
N ASP A 157 -13.68 -12.87 -19.01
CA ASP A 157 -13.54 -14.26 -19.43
C ASP A 157 -12.27 -14.50 -20.27
N TYR A 158 -11.71 -13.44 -20.86
CA TYR A 158 -10.46 -13.46 -21.61
C TYR A 158 -9.24 -12.93 -20.82
N VAL A 159 -9.45 -12.45 -19.59
CA VAL A 159 -8.40 -11.91 -18.72
C VAL A 159 -7.95 -12.99 -17.75
N ASN A 160 -6.63 -13.18 -17.64
CA ASN A 160 -6.07 -14.11 -16.68
C ASN A 160 -6.09 -13.55 -15.25
N LEU A 161 -7.23 -13.71 -14.55
CA LEU A 161 -7.42 -13.33 -13.15
C LEU A 161 -6.52 -14.10 -12.16
N GLN A 162 -5.74 -15.09 -12.62
CA GLN A 162 -4.74 -15.75 -11.76
C GLN A 162 -3.52 -14.84 -11.50
N THR A 163 -3.34 -13.81 -12.31
CA THR A 163 -2.26 -12.83 -12.15
C THR A 163 -2.75 -11.57 -11.45
N GLU A 164 -1.87 -10.92 -10.71
CA GLU A 164 -2.18 -9.63 -10.08
C GLU A 164 -2.62 -8.58 -11.13
N ALA A 165 -1.93 -8.52 -12.26
CA ALA A 165 -2.29 -7.64 -13.38
C ALA A 165 -3.71 -7.92 -13.93
N GLY A 166 -4.12 -9.20 -13.96
CA GLY A 166 -5.47 -9.58 -14.35
C GLY A 166 -6.53 -9.08 -13.36
N SER A 167 -6.31 -9.31 -12.06
CA SER A 167 -7.19 -8.79 -11.00
C SER A 167 -7.29 -7.27 -11.01
N ARG A 168 -6.17 -6.58 -11.23
CA ARG A 168 -6.09 -5.12 -11.39
C ARG A 168 -6.97 -4.61 -12.54
N THR A 169 -7.00 -5.34 -13.66
CA THR A 169 -7.84 -4.98 -14.81
C THR A 169 -9.33 -4.93 -14.45
N LEU A 170 -9.83 -5.86 -13.63
CA LEU A 170 -11.22 -5.84 -13.16
C LEU A 170 -11.47 -4.64 -12.23
N ILE A 171 -10.56 -4.40 -11.29
CA ILE A 171 -10.64 -3.25 -10.36
C ILE A 171 -10.69 -1.92 -11.13
N ASP A 172 -9.85 -1.76 -12.15
CA ASP A 172 -9.84 -0.57 -13.01
C ASP A 172 -11.21 -0.29 -13.59
N GLN A 173 -11.88 -1.32 -14.13
CA GLN A 173 -13.22 -1.18 -14.73
C GLN A 173 -14.28 -0.78 -13.70
N LEU A 174 -14.22 -1.36 -12.50
CA LEU A 174 -15.12 -1.00 -11.40
C LEU A 174 -14.89 0.45 -10.95
N PHE A 175 -13.63 0.88 -10.83
CA PHE A 175 -13.32 2.27 -10.49
C PHE A 175 -13.68 3.27 -11.58
N PHE A 176 -13.54 2.92 -12.87
CA PHE A 176 -14.03 3.77 -13.95
C PHE A 176 -15.55 3.96 -13.86
N CYS A 177 -16.30 2.89 -13.59
CA CYS A 177 -17.76 2.99 -13.38
C CYS A 177 -18.09 3.91 -12.18
N ILE A 178 -17.32 3.83 -11.09
CA ILE A 178 -17.48 4.74 -9.94
C ILE A 178 -17.14 6.18 -10.30
N MET A 179 -16.06 6.42 -11.05
CA MET A 179 -15.61 7.75 -11.45
C MET A 179 -16.61 8.44 -12.39
N ASP A 180 -17.03 7.76 -13.45
CA ASP A 180 -18.02 8.25 -14.42
C ASP A 180 -19.32 8.62 -13.72
N HIS A 181 -19.75 7.77 -12.78
CA HIS A 181 -20.94 8.02 -12.00
C HIS A 181 -20.75 9.20 -11.02
N SER A 182 -19.60 9.28 -10.36
CA SER A 182 -19.32 10.34 -9.39
C SER A 182 -19.25 11.72 -10.08
N ASP A 183 -18.73 11.80 -11.30
CA ASP A 183 -18.75 13.02 -12.11
C ASP A 183 -20.19 13.47 -12.42
N ALA A 184 -21.07 12.53 -12.78
CA ALA A 184 -22.50 12.81 -12.98
C ALA A 184 -23.20 13.39 -11.73
N THR A 185 -22.73 13.01 -10.54
CA THR A 185 -23.25 13.52 -9.24
C THR A 185 -22.45 14.70 -8.67
N ARG A 186 -21.51 15.27 -9.44
CA ARG A 186 -20.58 16.35 -9.02
C ARG A 186 -19.73 16.01 -7.79
N ASN A 187 -19.52 14.73 -7.55
CA ASN A 187 -18.59 14.23 -6.57
C ASN A 187 -17.29 13.90 -7.30
N LEU A 188 -16.20 14.61 -7.05
CA LEU A 188 -14.95 14.29 -7.75
C LEU A 188 -14.30 13.08 -7.08
N VAL A 189 -14.19 11.96 -7.79
CA VAL A 189 -13.39 10.80 -7.36
C VAL A 189 -12.10 10.78 -8.17
N PHE A 190 -10.97 10.79 -7.49
CA PHE A 190 -9.64 10.63 -8.08
C PHE A 190 -9.16 9.22 -7.83
N LEU A 191 -8.77 8.51 -8.90
CA LEU A 191 -8.08 7.23 -8.82
C LEU A 191 -6.57 7.45 -8.97
N LEU A 192 -5.80 6.91 -8.03
CA LEU A 192 -4.34 6.99 -7.99
C LEU A 192 -3.76 5.57 -8.06
N PRO A 193 -3.54 5.03 -9.27
CA PRO A 193 -2.88 3.75 -9.41
C PRO A 193 -1.41 3.86 -9.00
N GLU A 194 -0.90 2.79 -8.38
CA GLU A 194 0.51 2.63 -8.00
C GLU A 194 1.05 3.78 -7.15
N LEU A 195 0.23 4.27 -6.20
CA LEU A 195 0.64 5.38 -5.36
C LEU A 195 1.77 4.93 -4.42
N VAL A 196 2.90 5.64 -4.52
CA VAL A 196 3.98 5.52 -3.54
C VAL A 196 3.55 6.24 -2.26
N LEU A 197 2.96 5.47 -1.35
CA LEU A 197 2.51 5.99 -0.06
C LEU A 197 3.65 6.35 0.88
N SER A 198 4.70 5.55 0.87
CA SER A 198 5.78 5.72 1.82
C SER A 198 7.12 5.34 1.24
N GLU A 199 7.90 6.38 0.94
CA GLU A 199 9.28 6.30 0.49
C GLU A 199 10.03 7.48 1.09
N SER A 200 11.22 7.24 1.66
CA SER A 200 12.11 8.34 2.02
C SER A 200 12.55 9.08 0.76
N ARG A 201 12.08 10.31 0.59
CA ARG A 201 12.57 11.22 -0.45
C ARG A 201 13.44 12.30 0.18
N ASP A 202 14.56 12.61 -0.47
CA ASP A 202 15.41 13.74 -0.13
C ASP A 202 15.87 13.80 1.33
N GLY A 203 16.10 12.63 1.96
CA GLY A 203 16.56 12.52 3.34
C GLY A 203 15.46 12.65 4.41
N SER A 204 14.18 12.65 4.02
CA SER A 204 13.05 12.54 4.95
C SER A 204 12.83 11.10 5.40
N LEU A 205 12.31 10.89 6.62
CA LEU A 205 11.87 9.56 7.02
C LEU A 205 10.66 9.12 6.19
N PRO A 206 10.52 7.82 5.92
CA PRO A 206 9.26 7.27 5.41
C PRO A 206 8.17 7.47 6.46
N VAL A 207 6.92 7.23 6.05
CA VAL A 207 5.80 7.21 6.97
C VAL A 207 6.09 6.27 8.14
N TYR A 208 5.89 6.78 9.35
CA TYR A 208 6.10 6.03 10.57
C TYR A 208 4.86 6.07 11.44
N ILE A 209 4.63 4.96 12.14
CA ILE A 209 3.55 4.82 13.11
C ILE A 209 4.17 4.69 14.49
N GLU A 210 3.75 5.58 15.38
CA GLU A 210 4.16 5.56 16.78
C GLU A 210 3.12 4.83 17.64
N ASN A 211 3.63 4.00 18.55
CA ASN A 211 2.91 3.44 19.68
C ASN A 211 3.58 3.95 20.95
N GLU A 212 3.11 5.10 21.43
CA GLU A 212 3.69 5.81 22.58
C GLU A 212 3.67 4.96 23.85
N LYS A 213 2.59 4.18 24.07
CA LYS A 213 2.42 3.33 25.25
C LYS A 213 3.54 2.31 25.39
N GLU A 214 4.00 1.74 24.29
CA GLU A 214 5.07 0.75 24.28
C GLU A 214 6.43 1.32 23.88
N LYS A 215 6.51 2.64 23.62
CA LYS A 215 7.69 3.33 23.06
C LYS A 215 8.24 2.63 21.81
N LYS A 216 7.35 2.29 20.88
CA LYS A 216 7.70 1.65 19.62
C LYS A 216 7.43 2.58 18.45
N VAL A 217 8.35 2.63 17.49
CA VAL A 217 8.18 3.26 16.18
C VAL A 217 8.30 2.16 15.13
N THR A 218 7.40 2.18 14.16
CA THR A 218 7.46 1.34 12.97
C THR A 218 7.50 2.23 11.74
N LEU A 219 8.62 2.21 11.02
CA LEU A 219 8.76 2.84 9.71
C LEU A 219 8.15 1.88 8.67
N ILE A 220 7.18 2.35 7.90
CA ILE A 220 6.53 1.54 6.88
C ILE A 220 6.98 2.04 5.52
N THR A 221 7.29 1.15 4.57
CA THR A 221 7.66 1.54 3.21
C THR A 221 6.90 0.73 2.17
N GLY A 222 6.77 1.27 0.96
CA GLY A 222 6.22 0.54 -0.19
C GLY A 222 5.22 1.34 -1.01
N ILE A 223 4.62 0.63 -1.96
CA ILE A 223 3.67 1.14 -2.96
C ILE A 223 2.31 0.46 -2.72
N THR A 224 1.21 1.16 -3.02
CA THR A 224 -0.15 0.59 -3.05
C THR A 224 -0.59 0.32 -4.46
N ASP A 225 -1.47 -0.65 -4.68
CA ASP A 225 -2.03 -0.86 -6.03
C ASP A 225 -2.95 0.30 -6.43
N TYR A 226 -3.84 0.75 -5.53
CA TYR A 226 -4.77 1.85 -5.80
C TYR A 226 -5.12 2.66 -4.55
N GLU A 227 -5.35 3.96 -4.75
CA GLU A 227 -6.09 4.80 -3.81
C GLU A 227 -7.19 5.57 -4.52
N THR A 228 -8.33 5.74 -3.84
CA THR A 228 -9.43 6.57 -4.33
C THR A 228 -9.80 7.66 -3.35
N ILE A 229 -10.05 8.85 -3.89
CA ILE A 229 -10.22 10.06 -3.09
C ILE A 229 -11.40 10.86 -3.58
N LYS A 230 -12.38 11.04 -2.69
CA LYS A 230 -13.56 11.85 -2.95
C LYS A 230 -13.32 13.28 -2.48
N ALA A 231 -13.31 14.25 -3.40
CA ALA A 231 -13.11 15.67 -3.11
C ALA A 231 -14.27 16.53 -3.65
N GLY A 232 -14.58 17.62 -2.95
CA GLY A 232 -15.57 18.61 -3.39
C GLY A 232 -15.00 19.69 -4.33
N LYS A 233 -13.70 19.66 -4.64
CA LYS A 233 -13.00 20.62 -5.51
C LYS A 233 -11.85 19.96 -6.27
N LYS A 234 -11.45 20.57 -7.39
CA LYS A 234 -10.38 20.12 -8.29
C LYS A 234 -9.02 20.13 -7.57
N ILE A 235 -8.28 19.03 -7.67
CA ILE A 235 -6.95 18.83 -7.08
C ILE A 235 -5.89 19.12 -8.15
N ASN A 236 -4.88 19.94 -7.84
CA ASN A 236 -3.90 20.39 -8.85
C ASN A 236 -2.55 19.65 -8.80
N ASN A 237 -2.24 18.89 -7.75
CA ASN A 237 -1.05 18.04 -7.68
C ASN A 237 -1.27 16.84 -6.70
N LYS A 238 -0.41 15.80 -6.78
CA LYS A 238 -0.52 14.58 -5.93
C LYS A 238 -0.39 14.85 -4.41
N LEU A 239 0.10 16.02 -4.01
CA LEU A 239 0.29 16.43 -2.59
C LEU A 239 -0.93 17.23 -2.04
N ASP A 240 -1.66 17.94 -2.90
CA ASP A 240 -2.93 18.65 -2.56
C ASP A 240 -4.03 17.67 -2.14
N ILE A 241 -3.85 16.41 -2.50
CA ILE A 241 -4.68 15.26 -2.17
C ILE A 241 -4.69 14.99 -0.65
N MET A 242 -3.52 15.09 -0.01
CA MET A 242 -3.34 14.76 1.42
C MET A 242 -3.76 15.90 2.35
N ALA A 243 -4.06 17.08 1.80
CA ALA A 243 -4.45 18.28 2.55
C ALA A 243 -5.96 18.58 2.48
N PHE A 244 -6.78 17.69 1.89
CA PHE A 244 -8.20 17.99 1.65
C PHE A 244 -9.05 17.83 2.93
N PRO A 245 -9.54 18.94 3.53
CA PRO A 245 -10.38 18.85 4.72
C PRO A 245 -11.74 18.24 4.35
N GLY A 246 -12.11 17.13 4.99
CA GLY A 246 -13.37 16.42 4.72
C GLY A 246 -13.33 15.48 3.50
N GLY A 247 -12.15 15.22 2.93
CA GLY A 247 -11.96 14.20 1.90
C GLY A 247 -12.18 12.79 2.45
N ARG A 248 -12.60 11.85 1.59
CA ARG A 248 -12.75 10.43 1.93
C ARG A 248 -11.71 9.63 1.17
N PHE A 249 -11.08 8.69 1.86
CA PHE A 249 -10.04 7.83 1.31
C PHE A 249 -10.50 6.39 1.36
N LEU A 250 -10.38 5.71 0.22
CA LEU A 250 -10.47 4.27 0.12
C LEU A 250 -9.17 3.74 -0.46
N VAL A 251 -8.50 2.88 0.30
CA VAL A 251 -7.31 2.12 -0.13
C VAL A 251 -7.76 0.82 -0.78
N ALA A 252 -7.31 0.53 -1.99
CA ALA A 252 -7.66 -0.72 -2.66
C ALA A 252 -6.42 -1.49 -3.09
N GLU A 253 -6.39 -2.77 -2.75
CA GLU A 253 -5.27 -3.65 -3.02
C GLU A 253 -5.73 -4.87 -3.82
N ALA A 254 -5.01 -5.19 -4.89
CA ALA A 254 -5.25 -6.31 -5.77
C ALA A 254 -4.25 -7.44 -5.48
N LYS A 255 -4.69 -8.69 -5.61
CA LYS A 255 -3.83 -9.86 -5.48
C LYS A 255 -4.11 -10.85 -6.61
N GLY A 256 -3.13 -11.70 -6.90
CA GLY A 256 -3.36 -12.88 -7.73
C GLY A 256 -4.08 -13.97 -6.94
N VAL A 257 -3.90 -15.23 -7.38
CA VAL A 257 -4.44 -16.40 -6.68
C VAL A 257 -3.85 -16.51 -5.27
N GLY A 258 -4.71 -16.77 -4.29
CA GLY A 258 -4.30 -17.03 -2.91
C GLY A 258 -5.42 -16.74 -1.91
N ASN A 259 -5.18 -17.09 -0.65
CA ASN A 259 -6.06 -16.68 0.44
C ASN A 259 -5.89 -15.16 0.66
N LEU A 260 -6.97 -14.39 0.49
CA LEU A 260 -6.93 -12.93 0.69
C LEU A 260 -6.57 -12.55 2.12
N GLU A 261 -6.92 -13.36 3.12
CA GLU A 261 -6.65 -13.07 4.52
C GLU A 261 -5.15 -12.96 4.84
N ASP A 262 -4.30 -13.67 4.08
CA ASP A 262 -2.84 -13.58 4.21
C ASP A 262 -2.34 -12.17 3.88
N TRP A 263 -3.03 -11.48 2.98
CA TRP A 263 -2.70 -10.14 2.49
C TRP A 263 -3.44 -9.02 3.24
N LEU A 264 -4.33 -9.35 4.17
CA LEU A 264 -5.09 -8.36 4.94
C LEU A 264 -4.16 -7.38 5.69
N LYS A 265 -3.03 -7.89 6.17
CA LYS A 265 -2.05 -7.08 6.93
C LYS A 265 -1.39 -6.01 6.05
N GLN A 266 -1.20 -6.32 4.78
CA GLN A 266 -0.63 -5.41 3.79
C GLN A 266 -1.58 -4.22 3.58
N VAL A 267 -2.85 -4.47 3.29
CA VAL A 267 -3.83 -3.39 3.07
C VAL A 267 -4.11 -2.57 4.34
N ILE A 268 -4.12 -3.20 5.52
CA ILE A 268 -4.20 -2.48 6.80
C ILE A 268 -3.01 -1.53 6.98
N ALA A 269 -1.80 -1.97 6.63
CA ALA A 269 -0.62 -1.13 6.76
C ALA A 269 -0.62 0.05 5.78
N GLN A 270 -1.16 -0.13 4.59
CA GLN A 270 -1.37 0.96 3.63
C GLN A 270 -2.38 1.98 4.19
N ALA A 271 -3.51 1.51 4.75
CA ALA A 271 -4.47 2.37 5.44
C ALA A 271 -3.83 3.12 6.65
N LEU A 272 -2.98 2.46 7.43
CA LEU A 272 -2.22 3.13 8.50
C LEU A 272 -1.31 4.23 7.95
N ALA A 273 -0.62 3.97 6.84
CA ALA A 273 0.25 4.97 6.23
C ALA A 273 -0.56 6.20 5.77
N VAL A 274 -1.73 5.99 5.15
CA VAL A 274 -2.66 7.09 4.83
C VAL A 274 -3.08 7.85 6.09
N SER A 275 -3.36 7.17 7.21
CA SER A 275 -3.74 7.85 8.47
C SER A 275 -2.66 8.75 9.03
N ALA A 276 -1.40 8.35 8.88
CA ALA A 276 -0.27 9.15 9.33
C ALA A 276 -0.01 10.35 8.43
N LEU A 277 -0.25 10.20 7.12
CA LEU A 277 -0.16 11.29 6.16
C LEU A 277 -1.33 12.29 6.28
N VAL A 278 -2.50 11.81 6.70
CA VAL A 278 -3.73 12.61 6.83
C VAL A 278 -4.31 12.46 8.25
N PRO A 279 -3.70 13.11 9.27
CA PRO A 279 -3.95 12.84 10.69
C PRO A 279 -5.34 13.22 11.23
N ASN A 280 -6.23 13.77 10.39
CA ASN A 280 -7.58 14.18 10.78
C ASN A 280 -8.69 13.29 10.21
N LEU A 281 -8.33 12.19 9.55
CA LEU A 281 -9.31 11.18 9.15
C LEU A 281 -9.62 10.31 10.37
N PRO A 282 -10.87 10.24 10.83
CA PRO A 282 -11.24 9.39 11.97
C PRO A 282 -11.38 7.92 11.56
N CYS A 283 -11.46 7.62 10.26
CA CYS A 283 -11.28 6.28 9.74
C CYS A 283 -10.78 6.30 8.30
N ILE A 284 -10.31 5.14 7.83
CA ILE A 284 -9.90 4.90 6.45
C ILE A 284 -10.51 3.60 5.97
N SER A 285 -11.30 3.68 4.90
CA SER A 285 -11.87 2.51 4.25
C SER A 285 -10.80 1.78 3.46
N PHE A 286 -10.90 0.46 3.38
CA PHE A 286 -10.09 -0.32 2.47
C PHE A 286 -10.85 -1.48 1.83
N THR A 287 -10.39 -1.90 0.66
CA THR A 287 -10.82 -3.13 -0.01
C THR A 287 -9.62 -3.96 -0.45
N LEU A 288 -9.73 -5.27 -0.35
CA LEU A 288 -8.72 -6.22 -0.82
C LEU A 288 -9.37 -7.28 -1.69
N THR A 289 -8.80 -7.58 -2.86
CA THR A 289 -9.42 -8.50 -3.81
C THR A 289 -8.45 -9.30 -4.66
N ASN A 290 -8.89 -10.47 -5.12
CA ASN A 290 -8.25 -11.26 -6.19
C ASN A 290 -9.13 -11.31 -7.46
N GLY A 291 -10.00 -10.31 -7.62
CA GLY A 291 -11.03 -10.21 -8.65
C GLY A 291 -12.29 -11.03 -8.35
N THR A 292 -12.14 -12.27 -7.86
CA THR A 292 -13.28 -13.16 -7.58
C THR A 292 -13.79 -13.07 -6.15
N HIS A 293 -12.93 -12.73 -5.20
CA HIS A 293 -13.27 -12.56 -3.80
C HIS A 293 -12.88 -11.16 -3.34
N TRP A 294 -13.61 -10.63 -2.36
CA TRP A 294 -13.38 -9.29 -1.84
C TRP A 294 -13.49 -9.26 -0.32
N ILE A 295 -12.55 -8.58 0.33
CA ILE A 295 -12.64 -8.21 1.73
C ILE A 295 -12.85 -6.70 1.79
N PHE A 296 -13.89 -6.28 2.50
CA PHE A 296 -14.15 -4.88 2.79
C PHE A 296 -13.79 -4.62 4.24
N GLY A 297 -13.12 -3.51 4.52
CA GLY A 297 -12.77 -3.16 5.88
C GLY A 297 -12.62 -1.67 6.11
N VAL A 298 -12.48 -1.33 7.39
CA VAL A 298 -12.31 0.04 7.88
C VAL A 298 -11.29 0.01 9.01
N LEU A 299 -10.33 0.92 8.94
CA LEU A 299 -9.41 1.25 10.03
C LEU A 299 -9.98 2.46 10.79
N ASP A 300 -10.42 2.27 12.03
CA ASP A 300 -10.79 3.36 12.96
C ASP A 300 -9.51 3.93 13.61
N THR A 301 -9.33 5.23 13.43
CA THR A 301 -8.20 6.03 13.93
C THR A 301 -8.64 7.13 14.89
N SER A 302 -9.93 7.16 15.25
CA SER A 302 -10.55 8.21 16.07
C SER A 302 -10.23 8.12 17.56
N ALA A 303 -9.79 6.94 18.04
CA ALA A 303 -9.38 6.70 19.42
C ALA A 303 -7.86 6.61 19.55
N SER A 304 -7.38 6.57 20.80
CA SER A 304 -5.96 6.29 21.10
C SER A 304 -5.53 4.87 20.67
N THR A 305 -6.51 3.99 20.43
CA THR A 305 -6.33 2.64 19.90
C THR A 305 -6.83 2.55 18.48
N ARG A 306 -6.05 1.96 17.58
CA ARG A 306 -6.40 1.76 16.18
C ARG A 306 -7.11 0.41 16.05
N VAL A 307 -8.33 0.40 15.52
CA VAL A 307 -9.15 -0.81 15.44
C VAL A 307 -9.51 -1.09 13.99
N VAL A 308 -9.39 -2.34 13.56
CA VAL A 308 -9.75 -2.78 12.21
C VAL A 308 -10.96 -3.67 12.28
N HIS A 309 -12.00 -3.29 11.52
CA HIS A 309 -13.16 -4.12 11.24
C HIS A 309 -13.12 -4.54 9.78
N HIS A 310 -13.46 -5.80 9.48
CA HIS A 310 -13.48 -6.30 8.12
C HIS A 310 -14.49 -7.45 7.93
N SER A 311 -14.90 -7.67 6.70
CA SER A 311 -15.70 -8.84 6.31
C SER A 311 -14.83 -10.10 6.17
N GLU A 312 -15.48 -11.26 6.18
CA GLU A 312 -14.94 -12.45 5.51
C GLU A 312 -14.79 -12.21 3.99
N PRO A 313 -14.02 -13.03 3.27
CA PRO A 313 -13.98 -12.97 1.81
C PRO A 313 -15.37 -13.19 1.19
N ILE A 314 -15.87 -12.19 0.47
CA ILE A 314 -17.17 -12.19 -0.21
C ILE A 314 -16.97 -12.65 -1.64
N HIS A 315 -17.73 -13.66 -2.09
CA HIS A 315 -17.58 -14.22 -3.43
C HIS A 315 -18.34 -13.38 -4.47
N PHE A 316 -17.63 -12.85 -5.48
CA PHE A 316 -18.19 -11.98 -6.53
C PHE A 316 -19.32 -12.65 -7.34
N SER A 317 -19.20 -13.96 -7.62
CA SER A 317 -20.23 -14.68 -8.40
C SER A 317 -21.48 -15.08 -7.60
N SER A 318 -21.53 -14.82 -6.29
CA SER A 318 -22.63 -15.32 -5.44
C SER A 318 -23.90 -14.47 -5.50
N GLY A 319 -23.88 -13.29 -6.15
CA GLY A 319 -25.11 -12.59 -6.47
C GLY A 319 -24.92 -11.12 -6.81
N ASP A 320 -25.13 -10.80 -8.09
CA ASP A 320 -25.44 -9.46 -8.59
C ASP A 320 -24.24 -8.46 -8.59
N PRO A 321 -23.59 -8.23 -9.76
CA PRO A 321 -22.60 -7.16 -9.95
C PRO A 321 -23.05 -5.81 -9.40
N LYS A 322 -24.37 -5.56 -9.35
CA LYS A 322 -24.95 -4.38 -8.71
C LYS A 322 -24.64 -4.31 -7.23
N ARG A 323 -24.89 -5.37 -6.46
CA ARG A 323 -24.61 -5.39 -5.01
C ARG A 323 -23.14 -5.16 -4.72
N PHE A 324 -22.28 -5.67 -5.60
CA PHE A 324 -20.85 -5.47 -5.49
C PHE A 324 -20.45 -4.00 -5.74
N MET A 325 -20.95 -3.40 -6.83
CA MET A 325 -20.77 -1.98 -7.11
C MET A 325 -21.35 -1.10 -6.02
N ASP A 326 -22.49 -1.49 -5.47
CA ASP A 326 -23.11 -0.82 -4.36
C ASP A 326 -22.19 -0.82 -3.14
N ALA A 327 -21.62 -1.99 -2.77
CA ALA A 327 -20.67 -2.10 -1.67
C ALA A 327 -19.42 -1.24 -1.89
N LEU A 328 -18.82 -1.28 -3.09
CA LEU A 328 -17.63 -0.49 -3.39
C LEU A 328 -17.93 1.02 -3.36
N PHE A 329 -19.06 1.44 -3.92
CA PHE A 329 -19.49 2.84 -3.88
C PHE A 329 -19.77 3.30 -2.46
N ILE A 330 -20.45 2.48 -1.66
CA ILE A 330 -20.67 2.72 -0.23
C ILE A 330 -19.32 2.95 0.46
N TRP A 331 -18.36 2.05 0.26
CA TRP A 331 -17.05 2.14 0.93
C TRP A 331 -16.24 3.37 0.50
N ALA A 332 -16.38 3.79 -0.76
CA ALA A 332 -15.80 5.03 -1.27
C ALA A 332 -16.58 6.30 -0.86
N SER A 333 -17.87 6.17 -0.53
CA SER A 333 -18.81 7.28 -0.34
C SER A 333 -19.38 7.42 1.06
N LEU A 334 -19.14 6.54 2.01
CA LEU A 334 -19.66 6.71 3.36
C LEU A 334 -18.78 7.69 4.17
N PRO A 335 -19.38 8.53 5.02
CA PRO A 335 -18.65 9.05 6.15
C PRO A 335 -18.16 7.90 7.03
N PRO A 336 -17.11 8.14 7.83
CA PRO A 336 -16.53 7.15 8.70
C PRO A 336 -17.54 6.27 9.42
N LEU A 337 -17.55 4.99 9.06
CA LEU A 337 -18.51 3.95 9.46
C LEU A 337 -18.34 3.51 10.92
N LYS A 338 -18.09 4.44 11.83
CA LYS A 338 -17.90 4.13 13.25
C LYS A 338 -19.13 3.43 13.85
N PHE A 339 -20.32 3.67 13.30
CA PHE A 339 -21.57 3.14 13.82
C PHE A 339 -21.91 1.74 13.30
N VAL A 340 -21.71 1.43 12.02
CA VAL A 340 -22.34 0.21 11.48
C VAL A 340 -21.48 -1.04 11.65
N LEU A 341 -20.16 -0.99 11.43
CA LEU A 341 -19.34 -2.19 11.64
C LEU A 341 -19.16 -2.53 13.13
N ALA A 342 -19.19 -1.53 14.02
CA ALA A 342 -19.17 -1.77 15.47
C ALA A 342 -20.48 -2.43 15.95
N GLU A 343 -21.64 -1.98 15.45
CA GLU A 343 -22.95 -2.60 15.73
C GLU A 343 -23.06 -4.03 15.17
N LEU A 344 -22.40 -4.32 14.03
CA LEU A 344 -22.35 -5.66 13.44
C LEU A 344 -21.46 -6.64 14.21
N THR A 345 -20.50 -6.14 14.98
CA THR A 345 -19.57 -6.98 15.75
C THR A 345 -20.02 -7.28 17.18
N GLY A 346 -21.05 -6.59 17.70
CA GLY A 346 -21.62 -6.82 19.04
C GLY A 346 -20.82 -6.19 20.17
#